data_AF-A0AA50Q387-F1
#
_entry.id   AF-A0AA50Q387-F1
#
_cell.length_a   1.000
_cell.length_b   1.000
_cell.length_c   1.000
_cell.angle_alpha   90.00
_cell.angle_beta   90.00
_cell.angle_gamma   90.00
#
_symmetry.space_group_name_H-M   'P 1'
#
loop_
_entity.id
_entity.type
_entity.pdbx_description
1 polymer ?
#
loop_
_entity_poly.entity_id
_entity_poly.type
_entity_poly.pdbx_seq_one_letter_code
_entity_poly.pdbx_strand_id
1 'polypeptide(L)'
;MNVTPYVLFPTVTIAELNSGITREADIQINYRCQQKANINGPAVNANAIAFKIESNNYQMARRLGFTTQDAVTYLVSNAYGANMVANGVGVKLQRNDGVIQPFLNFDNRTSLDSQYNAWKDGWRPLQGNQTGIVGTSYQYMDNYRVVFGKLPGMSPTAGKFYAKAEVLIRVQ
;
A
#
# COMPACT_ATOMS: atom_id res chain seq x y z
N MET A 1 2.19 -6.21 -16.70
CA MET A 1 1.76 -6.26 -15.29
C MET A 1 0.25 -6.07 -15.26
N ASN A 2 -0.46 -6.76 -14.39
CA ASN A 2 -1.89 -6.54 -14.15
C ASN A 2 -2.13 -6.43 -12.63
N VAL A 3 -3.09 -5.60 -12.22
CA VAL A 3 -3.45 -5.39 -10.82
C VAL A 3 -4.96 -5.41 -10.68
N THR A 4 -5.49 -5.83 -9.54
CA THR A 4 -6.90 -5.56 -9.19
C THR A 4 -7.14 -4.04 -9.21
N PRO A 5 -7.92 -3.51 -10.16
CA PRO A 5 -7.96 -2.07 -10.41
C PRO A 5 -8.86 -1.32 -9.42
N TYR A 6 -9.77 -2.02 -8.74
CA TYR A 6 -10.78 -1.44 -7.87
C TYR A 6 -11.08 -2.34 -6.68
N VAL A 7 -11.18 -1.74 -5.49
CA VAL A 7 -11.54 -2.40 -4.24
C VAL A 7 -12.80 -1.75 -3.71
N LEU A 8 -13.86 -2.53 -3.54
CA LEU A 8 -15.10 -2.10 -2.93
C LEU A 8 -15.27 -2.77 -1.57
N PHE A 9 -15.39 -1.97 -0.52
CA PHE A 9 -15.74 -2.47 0.79
C PHE A 9 -17.26 -2.48 0.96
N PRO A 10 -17.83 -3.52 1.62
CA PRO A 10 -19.18 -3.43 2.14
C PRO A 10 -19.33 -2.24 3.09
N THR A 11 -20.53 -1.68 3.17
CA THR A 11 -20.84 -0.63 4.15
C THR A 11 -20.53 -1.11 5.58
N VAL A 12 -20.09 -0.19 6.42
CA VAL A 12 -19.83 -0.42 7.84
C VAL A 12 -20.35 0.76 8.65
N THR A 13 -20.90 0.47 9.81
CA THR A 13 -21.45 1.48 10.73
C THR A 13 -20.37 2.06 11.65
N ILE A 14 -20.63 3.23 12.21
CA ILE A 14 -19.75 3.84 13.23
C ILE A 14 -19.63 2.95 14.47
N ALA A 15 -20.72 2.29 14.87
CA ALA A 15 -20.73 1.39 16.02
C ALA A 15 -19.80 0.19 15.79
N GLU A 16 -19.88 -0.45 14.63
CA GLU A 16 -18.97 -1.54 14.25
C GLU A 16 -17.51 -1.07 14.26
N LEU A 17 -17.21 0.07 13.63
CA LEU A 17 -15.85 0.63 13.60
C LEU A 17 -15.32 0.95 15.01
N ASN A 18 -16.17 1.47 15.90
CA ASN A 18 -15.81 1.75 17.28
C ASN A 18 -15.55 0.48 18.10
N SER A 19 -16.22 -0.63 17.77
CA SER A 19 -15.96 -1.95 18.33
C SER A 19 -14.75 -2.66 17.69
N GLY A 20 -14.01 -2.00 16.81
CA GLY A 20 -12.81 -2.54 16.17
C GLY A 20 -13.09 -3.44 14.96
N ILE A 21 -14.34 -3.52 14.49
CA ILE A 21 -14.69 -4.28 13.28
C ILE A 21 -14.08 -3.60 12.06
N THR A 22 -13.49 -4.42 11.19
CA THR A 22 -12.88 -4.00 9.91
C THR A 22 -13.68 -4.54 8.72
N ARG A 23 -13.37 -4.02 7.54
CA ARG A 23 -13.74 -4.62 6.26
C ARG A 23 -12.47 -4.97 5.51
N GLU A 24 -12.43 -6.18 4.99
CA GLU A 24 -11.26 -6.71 4.29
C GLU A 24 -11.63 -7.01 2.84
N ALA A 25 -10.64 -6.85 1.96
CA ALA A 25 -10.68 -7.26 0.57
C ALA A 25 -9.26 -7.67 0.16
N ASP A 26 -9.12 -8.34 -0.97
CA ASP A 26 -7.80 -8.71 -1.50
C ASP A 26 -7.52 -7.97 -2.81
N ILE A 27 -6.28 -7.55 -2.98
CA ILE A 27 -5.74 -7.14 -4.28
C ILE A 27 -4.68 -8.12 -4.73
N GLN A 28 -4.70 -8.43 -6.02
CA GLN A 28 -3.75 -9.30 -6.66
C GLN A 28 -2.88 -8.49 -7.62
N ILE A 29 -1.59 -8.78 -7.62
CA ILE A 29 -0.59 -8.15 -8.48
C ILE A 29 0.09 -9.26 -9.28
N ASN A 30 -0.10 -9.20 -10.59
CA ASN A 30 0.51 -10.14 -11.54
C ASN A 30 1.66 -9.45 -12.27
N TYR A 31 2.87 -9.98 -12.12
CA TYR A 31 4.07 -9.45 -12.74
C TYR A 31 4.95 -10.55 -13.34
N ARG A 32 5.95 -10.16 -14.13
CA ARG A 32 6.91 -11.05 -14.77
C ARG A 32 8.31 -10.59 -14.43
N CYS A 33 9.20 -11.52 -14.11
CA CYS A 33 10.63 -11.27 -13.94
C CYS A 33 11.43 -12.23 -14.80
N GLN A 34 12.60 -11.80 -15.28
CA GLN A 34 13.54 -12.70 -15.96
C GLN A 34 14.07 -13.75 -14.98
N GLN A 35 14.43 -14.95 -15.47
CA GLN A 35 14.84 -16.08 -14.62
C GLN A 35 16.05 -15.80 -13.70
N LYS A 36 16.87 -14.78 -14.02
CA LYS A 36 18.06 -14.37 -13.26
C LYS A 36 17.88 -13.04 -12.53
N ALA A 37 16.66 -12.53 -12.46
CA ALA A 37 16.41 -11.21 -11.89
C ALA A 37 16.66 -11.22 -10.38
N ASN A 38 17.37 -10.21 -9.87
CA ASN A 38 17.75 -10.15 -8.46
C ASN A 38 16.53 -9.75 -7.60
N ILE A 39 15.97 -10.72 -6.88
CA ILE A 39 14.84 -10.53 -5.95
C ILE A 39 15.26 -10.39 -4.48
N ASN A 40 16.57 -10.38 -4.19
CA ASN A 40 17.08 -10.38 -2.82
C ASN A 40 17.02 -8.97 -2.20
N GLY A 41 15.90 -8.66 -1.55
CA GLY A 41 15.74 -7.46 -0.72
C GLY A 41 15.30 -6.21 -1.51
N PRO A 42 14.81 -5.13 -0.85
CA PRO A 42 14.44 -3.91 -1.54
C PRO A 42 15.63 -2.96 -1.77
N ALA A 43 16.86 -3.46 -1.63
CA ALA A 43 18.09 -2.69 -1.80
C ALA A 43 18.12 -1.99 -3.17
N VAL A 44 18.93 -0.93 -3.29
CA VAL A 44 19.16 -0.31 -4.59
C VAL A 44 19.66 -1.36 -5.58
N ASN A 45 19.13 -1.33 -6.80
CA ASN A 45 19.37 -2.31 -7.86
C ASN A 45 18.75 -3.70 -7.65
N ALA A 46 17.84 -3.87 -6.70
CA ALA A 46 17.01 -5.07 -6.57
C ALA A 46 15.58 -4.83 -7.03
N ASN A 47 14.92 -5.91 -7.46
CA ASN A 47 13.51 -5.89 -7.80
C ASN A 47 12.66 -5.67 -6.56
N ALA A 48 11.82 -4.66 -6.60
CA ALA A 48 11.06 -4.22 -5.43
C ALA A 48 9.68 -3.69 -5.84
N ILE A 49 8.77 -3.67 -4.87
CA ILE A 49 7.43 -3.13 -5.01
C ILE A 49 7.16 -2.05 -3.97
N ALA A 50 6.41 -1.04 -4.37
CA ALA A 50 5.90 0.01 -3.49
C ALA A 50 4.51 0.46 -3.94
N PHE A 51 3.81 1.17 -3.05
CA PHE A 51 2.50 1.77 -3.33
C PHE A 51 2.60 3.27 -3.15
N LYS A 52 2.44 4.00 -4.24
CA LYS A 52 2.46 5.47 -4.26
C LYS A 52 1.07 6.02 -4.08
N ILE A 53 0.93 7.06 -3.27
CA ILE A 53 -0.33 7.75 -3.02
C ILE A 53 -0.17 9.24 -3.34
N GLU A 54 -1.30 9.93 -3.53
CA GLU A 54 -1.29 11.35 -3.85
C GLU A 54 -0.74 12.19 -2.68
N SER A 55 -0.08 13.31 -3.01
CA SER A 55 0.59 14.17 -2.03
C SER A 55 -0.35 14.65 -0.92
N ASN A 56 -1.58 15.03 -1.24
CA ASN A 56 -2.57 15.46 -0.24
C ASN A 56 -2.91 14.35 0.76
N ASN A 57 -3.06 13.12 0.28
CA ASN A 57 -3.34 11.95 1.11
C ASN A 57 -2.16 11.67 2.06
N TYR A 58 -0.95 11.66 1.51
CA TYR A 58 0.29 11.46 2.26
C TYR A 58 0.48 12.53 3.35
N GLN A 59 0.36 13.81 3.01
CA GLN A 59 0.54 14.89 3.99
C GLN A 59 -0.54 14.84 5.08
N MET A 60 -1.77 14.46 4.73
CA MET A 60 -2.82 14.27 5.73
C MET A 60 -2.49 13.11 6.66
N ALA A 61 -2.15 11.92 6.14
CA ALA A 61 -1.76 10.79 6.97
C ALA A 61 -0.58 11.12 7.91
N ARG A 62 0.40 11.90 7.44
CA ARG A 62 1.50 12.41 8.28
C ARG A 62 1.02 13.33 9.38
N ARG A 63 0.16 14.31 9.07
CA ARG A 63 -0.44 15.23 10.06
C ARG A 63 -1.23 14.50 11.14
N LEU A 64 -1.87 13.39 10.78
CA LEU A 64 -2.60 12.52 11.71
C LEU A 64 -1.69 11.59 12.53
N GLY A 65 -0.37 11.62 12.30
CA GLY A 65 0.61 10.85 13.08
C GLY A 65 0.93 9.45 12.53
N PHE A 66 0.42 9.07 11.35
CA PHE A 66 0.60 7.73 10.78
C PHE A 66 1.89 7.58 9.94
N THR A 67 2.96 8.25 10.36
CA THR A 67 4.24 8.28 9.64
C THR A 67 5.12 7.11 10.06
N THR A 68 5.73 6.44 9.08
CA THR A 68 6.84 5.50 9.26
C THR A 68 8.06 6.05 8.56
N GLN A 69 8.71 7.03 9.19
CA GLN A 69 9.86 7.75 8.63
C GLN A 69 9.49 8.53 7.35
N ASP A 70 9.82 7.99 6.17
CA ASP A 70 9.55 8.65 4.88
C ASP A 70 8.28 8.14 4.19
N ALA A 71 7.63 7.11 4.75
CA ALA A 71 6.37 6.55 4.28
C ALA A 71 5.23 6.76 5.31
N VAL A 72 4.01 6.35 4.97
CA VAL A 72 2.85 6.35 5.88
C VAL A 72 2.20 4.98 5.94
N THR A 73 1.66 4.61 7.10
CA THR A 73 1.05 3.29 7.35
C THR A 73 -0.38 3.19 6.79
N TYR A 74 -1.08 4.32 6.71
CA TYR A 74 -2.49 4.37 6.34
C TYR A 74 -2.73 5.27 5.13
N LEU A 75 -3.58 4.79 4.23
CA LEU A 75 -4.22 5.57 3.19
C LEU A 75 -5.52 6.15 3.75
N VAL A 76 -5.64 7.48 3.75
CA VAL A 76 -6.88 8.17 4.15
C VAL A 76 -7.73 8.51 2.92
N SER A 77 -8.88 9.15 3.10
CA SER A 77 -9.67 9.61 1.94
C SER A 77 -8.96 10.75 1.20
N ASN A 78 -9.04 10.81 -0.13
CA ASN A 78 -8.41 11.91 -0.90
C ASN A 78 -9.01 13.29 -0.58
N ALA A 79 -10.26 13.34 -0.11
CA ALA A 79 -10.91 14.57 0.37
C ALA A 79 -11.14 14.55 1.89
N TYR A 80 -10.19 14.00 2.66
CA TYR A 80 -10.24 14.00 4.13
C TYR A 80 -10.54 15.40 4.68
N GLY A 81 -11.45 15.50 5.65
CA GLY A 81 -11.92 16.76 6.22
C GLY A 81 -13.02 17.48 5.43
N ALA A 82 -13.37 17.04 4.21
CA ALA A 82 -14.48 17.63 3.46
C ALA A 82 -15.85 17.18 3.98
N ASN A 83 -16.90 17.94 3.67
CA ASN A 83 -18.27 17.59 4.01
C ASN A 83 -18.68 16.25 3.35
N MET A 84 -19.46 15.44 4.06
CA MET A 84 -19.91 14.11 3.63
C MET A 84 -18.78 13.09 3.36
N VAL A 85 -17.54 13.39 3.76
CA VAL A 85 -16.41 12.45 3.73
C VAL A 85 -16.15 11.89 5.12
N ALA A 86 -15.94 10.57 5.20
CA ALA A 86 -15.64 9.91 6.46
C ALA A 86 -14.24 10.31 6.97
N ASN A 87 -14.16 10.72 8.22
CA ASN A 87 -12.93 10.98 8.96
C ASN A 87 -12.69 9.87 10.00
N GLY A 88 -11.47 9.78 10.54
CA GLY A 88 -11.14 8.79 11.56
C GLY A 88 -11.13 7.34 11.07
N VAL A 89 -11.14 7.13 9.75
CA VAL A 89 -11.05 5.82 9.08
C VAL A 89 -9.97 5.85 8.00
N GLY A 90 -9.42 4.67 7.69
CA GLY A 90 -8.41 4.53 6.66
C GLY A 90 -8.20 3.09 6.24
N VAL A 91 -7.32 2.93 5.25
CA VAL A 91 -6.94 1.63 4.68
C VAL A 91 -5.48 1.35 5.00
N LYS A 92 -5.17 0.13 5.45
CA LYS A 92 -3.80 -0.42 5.49
C LYS A 92 -3.68 -1.58 4.51
N LEU A 93 -2.49 -1.77 3.96
CA LEU A 93 -2.15 -2.94 3.16
C LEU A 93 -1.31 -3.90 4.00
N GLN A 94 -1.69 -5.17 4.00
CA GLN A 94 -0.96 -6.24 4.64
C GLN A 94 -0.51 -7.25 3.60
N ARG A 95 0.76 -7.61 3.67
CA ARG A 95 1.41 -8.57 2.77
C ARG A 95 1.11 -10.01 3.21
N ASN A 96 1.41 -10.97 2.33
CA ASN A 96 1.28 -12.39 2.62
C ASN A 96 2.14 -12.86 3.81
N ASP A 97 3.28 -12.21 4.06
CA ASP A 97 4.15 -12.48 5.21
C ASP A 97 3.66 -11.81 6.52
N GLY A 98 2.49 -11.17 6.49
CA GLY A 98 1.90 -10.48 7.62
C GLY A 98 2.45 -9.07 7.88
N VAL A 99 3.46 -8.63 7.12
CA VAL A 99 4.06 -7.30 7.28
C VAL A 99 3.15 -6.24 6.66
N ILE A 100 3.05 -5.08 7.33
CA ILE A 100 2.35 -3.92 6.78
C ILE A 100 3.16 -3.33 5.63
N GLN A 101 2.50 -3.17 4.48
CA GLN A 101 3.00 -2.46 3.33
C GLN A 101 2.68 -0.96 3.49
N PRO A 102 3.68 -0.11 3.75
CA PRO A 102 3.46 1.33 3.85
C PRO A 102 3.29 1.95 2.45
N PHE A 103 2.79 3.18 2.44
CA PHE A 103 2.56 4.00 1.25
C PHE A 103 3.58 5.15 1.19
N LEU A 104 4.06 5.46 0.00
CA LEU A 104 4.99 6.55 -0.26
C LEU A 104 4.35 7.63 -1.16
N ASN A 105 4.95 8.81 -1.31
CA ASN A 105 4.43 9.87 -2.20
C ASN A 105 5.42 10.39 -3.25
N PHE A 106 6.57 9.76 -3.38
CA PHE A 106 7.63 10.15 -4.32
C PHE A 106 7.86 9.05 -5.36
N ASP A 107 8.28 9.45 -6.55
CA ASP A 107 8.77 8.46 -7.51
C ASP A 107 10.12 7.92 -7.06
N ASN A 108 10.45 6.71 -7.53
CA ASN A 108 11.64 5.93 -7.21
C ASN A 108 12.86 6.81 -6.84
N ARG A 109 13.28 6.78 -5.57
CA ARG A 109 14.57 7.35 -5.17
C ARG A 109 15.67 6.48 -5.77
N THR A 110 16.29 6.98 -6.83
CA THR A 110 17.40 6.31 -7.56
C THR A 110 18.77 6.60 -6.95
N SER A 111 18.86 7.50 -5.97
CA SER A 111 20.11 7.98 -5.38
C SER A 111 20.39 7.32 -4.03
N LEU A 112 21.55 6.68 -3.92
CA LEU A 112 22.18 6.17 -2.69
C LEU A 112 22.79 7.31 -1.87
N ASP A 113 22.01 8.34 -1.54
CA ASP A 113 22.47 9.27 -0.52
C ASP A 113 22.50 8.56 0.84
N SER A 114 23.20 9.16 1.81
CA SER A 114 23.33 8.60 3.15
C SER A 114 22.00 8.49 3.92
N GLN A 115 20.91 8.99 3.35
CA GLN A 115 19.56 8.96 3.93
C GLN A 115 18.68 7.86 3.30
N TYR A 116 19.06 7.29 2.15
CA TYR A 116 18.29 6.24 1.48
C TYR A 116 18.17 4.98 2.35
N ASN A 117 16.93 4.56 2.58
CA ASN A 117 16.64 3.27 3.16
C ASN A 117 15.33 2.74 2.61
N ALA A 118 15.44 1.76 1.73
CA ALA A 118 14.31 1.18 1.02
C ALA A 118 13.16 0.74 1.95
N TRP A 119 13.46 0.19 3.13
CA TRP A 119 12.45 -0.25 4.08
C TRP A 119 11.70 0.93 4.71
N LYS A 120 12.41 2.03 5.00
CA LYS A 120 11.85 3.29 5.52
C LYS A 120 11.04 4.05 4.46
N ASP A 121 11.48 3.95 3.21
CA ASP A 121 10.88 4.60 2.03
C ASP A 121 9.65 3.83 1.50
N GLY A 122 9.34 2.68 2.10
CA GLY A 122 8.18 1.87 1.80
C GLY A 122 8.33 0.85 0.68
N TRP A 123 9.53 0.70 0.13
CA TRP A 123 9.86 -0.40 -0.75
C TRP A 123 9.92 -1.72 0.01
N ARG A 124 9.45 -2.78 -0.64
CA ARG A 124 9.51 -4.16 -0.15
C ARG A 124 10.00 -5.10 -1.24
N PRO A 125 10.60 -6.24 -0.88
CA PRO A 125 10.92 -7.29 -1.85
C PRO A 125 9.65 -7.76 -2.57
N LEU A 126 9.82 -8.22 -3.81
CA LEU A 126 8.80 -9.00 -4.48
C LEU A 126 8.66 -10.37 -3.78
N GLN A 127 7.43 -10.74 -3.39
CA GLN A 127 7.14 -11.99 -2.67
C GLN A 127 6.04 -12.83 -3.34
N GLY A 128 5.72 -12.53 -4.61
CA GLY A 128 4.73 -13.29 -5.34
C GLY A 128 5.13 -14.75 -5.53
N ASN A 129 4.13 -15.64 -5.56
CA ASN A 129 4.32 -17.04 -5.87
C ASN A 129 4.48 -17.21 -7.38
N GLN A 130 5.44 -18.03 -7.81
CA GLN A 130 5.58 -18.35 -9.24
C GLN A 130 4.36 -19.15 -9.71
N THR A 131 3.66 -18.66 -10.73
CA THR A 131 2.46 -19.29 -11.29
C THR A 131 2.67 -19.87 -12.68
N GLY A 132 3.79 -19.56 -13.33
CA GLY A 132 4.07 -20.05 -14.68
C GLY A 132 5.38 -19.56 -15.27
N ILE A 133 5.66 -19.99 -16.50
CA ILE A 133 6.83 -19.61 -17.28
C ILE A 133 6.36 -19.17 -18.66
N VAL A 134 6.82 -18.01 -19.13
CA VAL A 134 6.53 -17.48 -20.47
C VAL A 134 7.85 -17.07 -21.11
N GLY A 135 8.32 -17.86 -22.08
CA GLY A 135 9.65 -17.70 -22.67
C GLY A 135 10.74 -17.80 -21.60
N THR A 136 11.59 -16.77 -21.50
CA THR A 136 12.66 -16.65 -20.50
C THR A 136 12.24 -15.87 -19.25
N SER A 137 10.94 -15.71 -18.99
CA SER A 137 10.40 -15.02 -17.83
C SER A 137 9.55 -15.93 -16.96
N TYR A 138 9.64 -15.73 -15.65
CA TYR A 138 8.74 -16.33 -14.67
C TYR A 138 7.57 -15.38 -14.40
N GLN A 139 6.37 -15.95 -14.32
CA GLN A 139 5.15 -15.24 -13.92
C GLN A 139 4.96 -15.38 -12.42
N TYR A 140 4.61 -14.28 -11.77
CA TYR A 140 4.38 -14.22 -10.34
C TYR A 140 3.02 -13.60 -10.04
N MET A 141 2.41 -14.10 -8.97
CA MET A 141 1.18 -13.60 -8.39
C MET A 141 1.44 -13.25 -6.92
N ASP A 142 1.32 -11.96 -6.59
CA ASP A 142 1.45 -11.45 -5.22
C ASP A 142 0.09 -10.94 -4.73
N ASN A 143 -0.24 -11.21 -3.46
CA ASN A 143 -1.53 -10.89 -2.88
C ASN A 143 -1.32 -9.96 -1.68
N TYR A 144 -2.18 -8.95 -1.57
CA TYR A 144 -2.23 -8.06 -0.43
C TYR A 144 -3.64 -8.05 0.12
N ARG A 145 -3.75 -8.17 1.43
CA ARG A 145 -4.98 -7.92 2.15
C ARG A 145 -5.12 -6.43 2.38
N VAL A 146 -6.23 -5.88 1.92
CA VAL A 146 -6.62 -4.49 2.08
C VAL A 146 -7.59 -4.41 3.25
N VAL A 147 -7.21 -3.70 4.31
CA VAL A 147 -8.00 -3.62 5.55
C VAL A 147 -8.49 -2.20 5.76
N PHE A 148 -9.79 -1.98 5.60
CA PHE A 148 -10.49 -0.75 5.94
C PHE A 148 -11.00 -0.79 7.39
N GLY A 149 -10.75 0.28 8.14
CA GLY A 149 -11.21 0.36 9.52
C GLY A 149 -10.92 1.69 10.20
N LYS A 150 -11.22 1.73 11.50
CA LYS A 150 -10.94 2.86 12.39
C LYS A 150 -9.44 3.14 12.46
N LEU A 151 -9.07 4.41 12.36
CA LEU A 151 -7.70 4.86 12.57
C LEU A 151 -7.39 4.84 14.08
N PRO A 152 -6.18 4.39 14.49
CA PRO A 152 -5.79 4.39 15.90
C PRO A 152 -5.93 5.78 16.54
N GLY A 153 -6.56 5.84 17.72
CA GLY A 153 -6.74 7.09 18.46
C GLY A 153 -7.74 8.09 17.86
N MET A 154 -8.47 7.73 16.80
CA MET A 154 -9.43 8.62 16.14
C MET A 154 -10.87 8.18 16.38
N SER A 155 -11.83 9.09 16.15
CA SER A 155 -13.27 8.79 16.18
C SER A 155 -13.84 8.82 14.76
N PRO A 156 -14.39 7.70 14.25
CA PRO A 156 -14.99 7.65 12.92
C PRO A 156 -16.18 8.60 12.77
N THR A 157 -16.30 9.25 11.61
CA THR A 157 -17.50 10.00 11.20
C THR A 157 -18.20 9.33 10.03
N ALA A 158 -19.51 9.52 9.92
CA ALA A 158 -20.26 9.08 8.75
C ALA A 158 -19.80 9.85 7.49
N GLY A 159 -19.75 9.17 6.36
CA GLY A 159 -19.44 9.77 5.08
C GLY A 159 -18.92 8.75 4.08
N LYS A 160 -18.59 9.24 2.89
CA LYS A 160 -17.97 8.46 1.82
C LYS A 160 -16.47 8.33 2.07
N PHE A 161 -15.90 7.20 1.66
CA PHE A 161 -14.46 6.99 1.61
C PHE A 161 -14.05 6.67 0.18
N TYR A 162 -13.04 7.36 -0.33
CA TYR A 162 -12.42 7.02 -1.61
C TYR A 162 -10.96 7.45 -1.59
N ALA A 163 -10.11 6.60 -2.15
CA ALA A 163 -8.69 6.84 -2.20
C ALA A 163 -8.07 6.10 -3.39
N LYS A 164 -6.89 6.56 -3.83
CA LYS A 164 -6.14 5.95 -4.93
C LYS A 164 -4.72 5.65 -4.47
N ALA A 165 -4.23 4.48 -4.87
CA ALA A 165 -2.81 4.13 -4.79
C ALA A 165 -2.34 3.59 -6.15
N GLU A 166 -1.09 3.84 -6.48
CA GLU A 166 -0.42 3.40 -7.70
C GLU A 166 0.64 2.37 -7.32
N VAL A 167 0.65 1.23 -8.00
CA VAL A 167 1.65 0.20 -7.76
C VAL A 167 2.89 0.52 -8.57
N LEU A 168 4.03 0.66 -7.89
CA LEU A 168 5.34 0.83 -8.49
C LEU A 168 6.10 -0.49 -8.40
N ILE A 169 6.58 -1.01 -9.53
CA ILE A 169 7.54 -2.10 -9.57
C ILE A 169 8.86 -1.57 -10.15
N ARG A 170 9.93 -1.71 -9.38
CA ARG A 170 11.29 -1.49 -9.87
C ARG A 170 11.83 -2.82 -10.39
N VAL A 171 12.31 -2.84 -11.63
CA VAL A 171 12.94 -3.99 -12.26
C VAL A 171 14.39 -3.64 -12.61
N GLN A 172 15.31 -4.57 -12.36
CA GLN A 172 16.75 -4.46 -12.63
C GLN A 172 17.25 -5.75 -13.28
#